data_AF-A0A9W9RER0-F1
#
_entry.id   AF-A0A9W9RER0-F1
#
_cell.length_a   1.000
_cell.length_b   1.000
_cell.length_c   1.000
_cell.angle_alpha   90.00
_cell.angle_beta   90.00
_cell.angle_gamma   90.00
#
_symmetry.space_group_name_H-M   'P 1'
#
loop_
_entity.id
_entity.type
_entity.pdbx_description
1 polymer ?
#
loop_
_entity_poly.entity_id
_entity_poly.type
_entity_poly.pdbx_seq_one_letter_code
_entity_poly.pdbx_strand_id
1 'polypeptide(L)'
;MANRQMTRRIAISAVISICLVFFLFIRPQGPPSPAVRAPGHISHGAAPASGITIQEDTLKGAVVMPKLGNATAKAELGRATWKYFHTVMARFPEKPTEDQQEALRSYIFLFARLYPCGECAEHFQQHLNKYPPQVSSRKAAAGWACFIHNEVNAMLEKPEFDCTNLGAFYDCGCAEDENAEKGGEESKSKEGHSATSRGDGKQDPADLHDHLAVEISKEE
;
A
#
# COMPACT_ATOMS: atom_id res chain seq x y z
N MET A 1 19.58 20.15 -61.43
CA MET A 1 18.77 20.32 -60.19
C MET A 1 17.54 19.41 -60.10
N ALA A 2 16.89 19.02 -61.21
CA ALA A 2 15.69 18.15 -61.21
C ALA A 2 15.91 16.73 -60.66
N ASN A 3 17.05 16.09 -60.97
CA ASN A 3 17.33 14.70 -60.57
C ASN A 3 17.40 14.53 -59.03
N ARG A 4 18.02 15.50 -58.33
CA ARG A 4 18.15 15.49 -56.86
C ARG A 4 16.81 15.65 -56.14
N GLN A 5 15.85 16.37 -56.73
CA GLN A 5 14.50 16.48 -56.18
C GLN A 5 13.69 15.21 -56.41
N MET A 6 13.87 14.55 -57.56
CA MET A 6 13.19 13.30 -57.89
C MET A 6 13.66 12.14 -57.00
N THR A 7 14.96 11.99 -56.78
CA THR A 7 15.50 10.99 -55.84
C THR A 7 15.02 11.23 -54.40
N ARG A 8 14.93 12.49 -53.96
CA ARG A 8 14.41 12.83 -52.62
C ARG A 8 12.93 12.46 -52.46
N ARG A 9 12.11 12.69 -53.49
CA ARG A 9 10.69 12.29 -53.50
C ARG A 9 10.51 10.78 -53.45
N ILE A 10 11.32 10.03 -54.19
CA ILE A 10 11.30 8.56 -54.19
C ILE A 10 11.71 8.01 -52.81
N ALA A 11 12.78 8.54 -52.21
CA ALA A 11 13.23 8.12 -50.89
C ALA A 11 12.17 8.38 -49.80
N ILE A 12 11.52 9.56 -49.82
CA ILE A 12 10.45 9.89 -48.87
C ILE A 12 9.25 8.95 -49.06
N SER A 13 8.85 8.69 -50.31
CA SER A 13 7.77 7.74 -50.62
C SER A 13 8.06 6.33 -50.11
N ALA A 14 9.29 5.85 -50.28
CA ALA A 14 9.71 4.54 -49.80
C ALA A 14 9.67 4.45 -48.26
N VAL A 15 10.16 5.47 -47.56
CA VAL A 15 10.12 5.53 -46.08
C VAL A 15 8.68 5.56 -45.58
N ILE A 16 7.81 6.38 -46.19
CA ILE A 16 6.38 6.42 -45.83
C ILE A 16 5.73 5.05 -46.06
N SER A 17 6.01 4.40 -47.18
CA SER A 17 5.46 3.07 -47.49
C SER A 17 5.93 2.01 -46.50
N ILE A 18 7.21 2.02 -46.13
CA ILE A 18 7.77 1.11 -45.11
C ILE A 18 7.14 1.38 -43.75
N CYS A 19 6.99 2.64 -43.34
CA CYS A 19 6.30 3.01 -42.10
C CYS A 19 4.84 2.55 -42.11
N LEU A 20 4.11 2.74 -43.21
CA LEU A 20 2.72 2.27 -43.34
C LEU A 20 2.63 0.75 -43.25
N VAL A 21 3.52 0.01 -43.90
CA VAL A 21 3.57 -1.45 -43.80
C VAL A 21 3.89 -1.89 -42.36
N PHE A 22 4.84 -1.24 -41.70
CA PHE A 22 5.16 -1.53 -40.31
C PHE A 22 3.98 -1.25 -39.37
N PHE A 23 3.28 -0.12 -39.54
CA PHE A 23 2.14 0.24 -38.70
C PHE A 23 0.88 -0.60 -38.99
N LEU A 24 0.68 -1.06 -40.22
CA LEU A 24 -0.51 -1.84 -40.59
C LEU A 24 -0.32 -3.34 -40.36
N PHE A 25 0.89 -3.87 -40.53
CA PHE A 25 1.14 -5.32 -40.53
C PHE A 25 2.08 -5.81 -39.43
N ILE A 26 2.92 -4.95 -38.86
CA ILE A 26 3.94 -5.33 -37.86
C ILE A 26 3.66 -4.71 -36.49
N ARG A 27 2.52 -4.02 -36.30
CA ARG A 27 2.11 -3.62 -34.95
C ARG A 27 1.99 -4.87 -34.07
N PRO A 28 2.78 -4.99 -32.98
CA PRO A 28 2.52 -6.03 -32.00
C PRO A 28 1.09 -5.80 -31.51
N GLN A 29 0.21 -6.75 -31.82
CA GLN A 29 -1.14 -6.76 -31.24
C GLN A 29 -0.94 -6.69 -29.73
N GLY A 30 -1.48 -5.68 -29.08
CA GLY A 30 -1.49 -5.62 -27.63
C GLY A 30 -2.06 -6.93 -27.07
N PRO A 31 -1.68 -7.34 -25.85
CA PRO A 31 -2.23 -8.55 -25.26
C PRO A 31 -3.77 -8.49 -25.35
N PRO A 32 -4.43 -9.63 -25.65
CA PRO A 32 -5.89 -9.67 -25.76
C PRO A 32 -6.52 -9.14 -24.47
N SER A 33 -7.77 -8.64 -24.59
CA SER A 33 -8.46 -8.03 -23.45
C SER A 33 -8.48 -8.97 -22.23
N PRO A 34 -8.48 -8.42 -20.99
CA PRO A 34 -8.53 -9.23 -19.76
C PRO A 34 -9.65 -10.28 -19.76
N ALA A 35 -10.76 -10.00 -20.46
CA ALA A 35 -11.88 -10.90 -20.62
C ALA A 35 -11.52 -12.25 -21.27
N VAL A 36 -10.56 -12.22 -22.21
CA VAL A 36 -10.04 -13.41 -22.91
C VAL A 36 -8.91 -14.06 -22.11
N ARG A 37 -8.13 -13.25 -21.38
CA ARG A 37 -6.94 -13.73 -20.64
C ARG A 37 -7.27 -14.40 -19.31
N ALA A 38 -8.37 -14.01 -18.65
CA ALA A 38 -8.74 -14.49 -17.32
C ALA A 38 -10.23 -14.90 -17.27
N PRO A 39 -10.53 -16.20 -17.39
CA PRO A 39 -11.86 -16.73 -17.08
C PRO A 39 -12.26 -16.34 -15.66
N GLY A 40 -13.45 -15.77 -15.47
CA GLY A 40 -13.91 -15.27 -14.17
C GLY A 40 -13.69 -13.77 -13.91
N HIS A 41 -13.26 -13.00 -14.92
CA HIS A 41 -13.24 -11.55 -14.82
C HIS A 41 -14.64 -10.99 -14.52
N ILE A 42 -14.72 -9.98 -13.65
CA ILE A 42 -15.97 -9.30 -13.34
C ILE A 42 -16.34 -8.42 -14.54
N SER A 43 -17.41 -8.77 -15.24
CA SER A 43 -17.94 -7.92 -16.31
C SER A 43 -18.73 -6.77 -15.70
N HIS A 44 -18.52 -5.54 -16.18
CA HIS A 44 -19.23 -4.35 -15.70
C HIS A 44 -20.77 -4.44 -15.83
N GLY A 45 -21.29 -5.41 -16.59
CA GLY A 45 -22.71 -5.69 -16.75
C GLY A 45 -23.21 -6.95 -16.03
N ALA A 46 -22.35 -7.64 -15.26
CA ALA A 46 -22.84 -8.63 -14.32
C ALA A 46 -23.69 -7.87 -13.29
N ALA A 47 -24.98 -8.18 -13.23
CA ALA A 47 -25.84 -7.69 -12.16
C ALA A 47 -25.07 -7.90 -10.84
N PRO A 48 -24.98 -6.88 -9.96
CA PRO A 48 -24.36 -7.08 -8.66
C PRO A 48 -25.03 -8.31 -8.06
N ALA A 49 -24.24 -9.36 -7.80
CA ALA A 49 -24.76 -10.56 -7.17
C ALA A 49 -25.54 -10.07 -5.95
N SER A 50 -26.85 -10.34 -5.92
CA SER A 50 -27.79 -9.77 -4.97
C SER A 50 -27.21 -9.83 -3.56
N GLY A 51 -26.78 -8.69 -3.02
CA GLY A 51 -26.08 -8.58 -1.73
C GLY A 51 -24.81 -9.45 -1.64
N ILE A 52 -23.63 -8.88 -1.93
CA ILE A 52 -22.36 -9.54 -1.63
C ILE A 52 -22.29 -9.74 -0.11
N THR A 53 -22.68 -10.93 0.33
CA THR A 53 -22.47 -11.38 1.71
C THR A 53 -21.13 -12.09 1.71
N ILE A 54 -20.12 -11.53 2.38
CA ILE A 54 -18.85 -12.23 2.54
C ILE A 54 -19.10 -13.44 3.42
N GLN A 55 -18.92 -14.62 2.84
CA GLN A 55 -19.11 -15.87 3.57
C GLN A 55 -17.97 -16.06 4.58
N GLU A 56 -18.28 -16.64 5.74
CA GLU A 56 -17.30 -16.83 6.83
C GLU A 56 -16.10 -17.67 6.38
N ASP A 57 -16.33 -18.66 5.52
CA ASP A 57 -15.31 -19.51 4.91
C ASP A 57 -14.33 -18.72 4.03
N THR A 58 -14.76 -17.57 3.48
CA THR A 58 -13.98 -16.65 2.68
C THR A 58 -13.05 -15.81 3.56
N LEU A 59 -13.48 -15.45 4.77
CA LEU A 59 -12.65 -14.72 5.73
C LEU A 59 -11.67 -15.63 6.49
N LYS A 60 -12.12 -16.82 6.93
CA LYS A 60 -11.36 -17.68 7.86
C LYS A 60 -10.83 -18.99 7.29
N GLY A 61 -10.89 -19.17 5.97
CA GLY A 61 -10.31 -20.36 5.35
C GLY A 61 -8.77 -20.35 5.35
N ALA A 62 -8.20 -21.41 4.79
CA ALA A 62 -6.76 -21.64 4.76
C ALA A 62 -5.99 -20.55 4.00
N VAL A 63 -4.69 -20.47 4.31
CA VAL A 63 -3.70 -19.67 3.58
C VAL A 63 -3.68 -20.09 2.12
N VAL A 64 -3.71 -19.10 1.23
CA VAL A 64 -3.77 -19.30 -0.23
C VAL A 64 -2.36 -19.27 -0.84
N MET A 65 -1.45 -18.50 -0.25
CA MET A 65 -0.15 -18.20 -0.83
C MET A 65 0.90 -19.26 -0.49
N PRO A 66 1.84 -19.56 -1.41
CA PRO A 66 2.91 -20.52 -1.17
C PRO A 66 4.00 -19.95 -0.24
N LYS A 67 4.94 -20.80 0.17
CA LYS A 67 6.10 -20.37 0.97
C LYS A 67 6.99 -19.38 0.22
N LEU A 68 7.54 -18.40 0.94
CA LEU A 68 8.46 -17.40 0.37
C LEU A 68 9.88 -17.60 0.92
N GLY A 69 10.67 -18.42 0.22
CA GLY A 69 12.00 -18.84 0.68
C GLY A 69 13.12 -17.81 0.57
N ASN A 70 12.98 -16.76 -0.26
CA ASN A 70 14.02 -15.73 -0.41
C ASN A 70 13.94 -14.72 0.75
N ALA A 71 14.95 -14.73 1.62
CA ALA A 71 14.98 -13.92 2.84
C ALA A 71 14.97 -12.40 2.57
N THR A 72 15.75 -11.93 1.59
CA THR A 72 15.80 -10.51 1.23
C THR A 72 14.45 -10.02 0.71
N ALA A 73 13.86 -10.75 -0.23
CA ALA A 73 12.54 -10.41 -0.78
C ALA A 73 11.45 -10.46 0.29
N LYS A 74 11.53 -11.43 1.22
CA LYS A 74 10.63 -11.53 2.37
C LYS A 74 10.73 -10.33 3.31
N ALA A 75 11.94 -9.85 3.60
CA ALA A 75 12.16 -8.68 4.45
C ALA A 75 11.68 -7.38 3.77
N GLU A 76 11.97 -7.21 2.47
CA GLU A 76 11.47 -6.08 1.68
C GLU A 76 9.94 -6.05 1.63
N LEU A 77 9.31 -7.19 1.33
CA LEU A 77 7.86 -7.34 1.36
C LEU A 77 7.29 -6.98 2.73
N GLY A 78 7.92 -7.47 3.81
CA GLY A 78 7.50 -7.18 5.19
C GLY A 78 7.50 -5.69 5.49
N ARG A 79 8.60 -4.98 5.21
CA ARG A 79 8.70 -3.52 5.44
C ARG A 79 7.66 -2.73 4.64
N ALA A 80 7.52 -3.02 3.35
CA ALA A 80 6.54 -2.36 2.50
C ALA A 80 5.11 -2.60 2.99
N THR A 81 4.83 -3.84 3.41
CA THR A 81 3.51 -4.22 3.89
C THR A 81 3.18 -3.56 5.22
N TRP A 82 4.11 -3.55 6.18
CA TRP A 82 3.88 -2.87 7.46
C TRP A 82 3.65 -1.37 7.29
N LYS A 83 4.39 -0.71 6.38
CA LYS A 83 4.13 0.69 6.06
C LYS A 83 2.70 0.88 5.55
N TYR A 84 2.25 0.07 4.59
CA TYR A 84 0.88 0.12 4.09
C TYR A 84 -0.16 -0.15 5.19
N PHE A 85 0.02 -1.23 5.96
CA PHE A 85 -0.89 -1.68 6.99
C PHE A 85 -1.10 -0.63 8.08
N HIS A 86 0.00 -0.06 8.61
CA HIS A 86 -0.09 1.03 9.59
C HIS A 86 -0.70 2.31 9.01
N THR A 87 -0.44 2.61 7.73
CA THR A 87 -1.05 3.76 7.06
C THR A 87 -2.56 3.60 6.93
N VAL A 88 -3.06 2.40 6.57
CA VAL A 88 -4.51 2.11 6.52
C VAL A 88 -5.14 2.38 7.89
N MET A 89 -4.49 1.92 8.97
CA MET A 89 -5.03 2.04 10.34
C MET A 89 -5.01 3.48 10.82
N ALA A 90 -3.94 4.22 10.53
CA ALA A 90 -3.82 5.64 10.87
C ALA A 90 -4.83 6.52 10.11
N ARG A 91 -5.23 6.11 8.90
CA ARG A 91 -6.24 6.82 8.08
C ARG A 91 -7.68 6.42 8.36
N PHE A 92 -7.90 5.35 9.12
CA PHE A 92 -9.24 4.87 9.46
C PHE A 92 -10.05 5.95 10.22
N PRO A 93 -11.39 5.99 10.16
CA PRO A 93 -12.18 6.98 10.89
C PRO A 93 -12.09 6.80 12.42
N GLU A 94 -12.13 7.91 13.16
CA GLU A 94 -12.24 7.85 14.63
C GLU A 94 -13.60 7.29 15.09
N LYS A 95 -14.66 7.57 14.32
CA LYS A 95 -16.03 7.09 14.56
C LYS A 95 -16.55 6.36 13.32
N PRO A 96 -16.15 5.11 13.07
CA PRO A 96 -16.53 4.37 11.88
C PRO A 96 -17.98 3.88 11.92
N THR A 97 -18.63 3.84 10.76
CA THR A 97 -19.93 3.16 10.59
C THR A 97 -19.78 1.64 10.72
N GLU A 98 -20.87 0.90 10.92
CA GLU A 98 -20.84 -0.57 10.97
C GLU A 98 -20.23 -1.18 9.70
N ASP A 99 -20.60 -0.65 8.53
CA ASP A 99 -20.03 -1.04 7.25
C ASP A 99 -18.51 -0.83 7.19
N GLN A 100 -18.00 0.31 7.67
CA GLN A 100 -16.57 0.59 7.71
C GLN A 100 -15.82 -0.34 8.68
N GLN A 101 -16.42 -0.65 9.83
CA GLN A 101 -15.86 -1.63 10.77
C GLN A 101 -15.78 -3.02 10.14
N GLU A 102 -16.84 -3.44 9.45
CA GLU A 102 -16.86 -4.72 8.77
C GLU A 102 -15.89 -4.77 7.60
N ALA A 103 -15.78 -3.70 6.81
CA ALA A 103 -14.80 -3.59 5.74
C ALA A 103 -13.36 -3.74 6.25
N LEU A 104 -13.01 -3.06 7.35
CA LEU A 104 -11.67 -3.18 7.95
C LEU A 104 -11.43 -4.58 8.54
N ARG A 105 -12.42 -5.15 9.23
CA ARG A 105 -12.34 -6.51 9.78
C ARG A 105 -12.12 -7.54 8.67
N SER A 106 -12.95 -7.47 7.63
CA SER A 106 -12.86 -8.32 6.44
C SER A 106 -11.53 -8.14 5.72
N TYR A 107 -11.05 -6.91 5.54
CA TYR A 107 -9.73 -6.62 4.99
C TYR A 107 -8.62 -7.34 5.77
N ILE A 108 -8.61 -7.28 7.11
CA ILE A 108 -7.55 -7.89 7.93
C ILE A 108 -7.55 -9.42 7.81
N PHE A 109 -8.72 -10.06 7.82
CA PHE A 109 -8.81 -11.50 7.64
C PHE A 109 -8.38 -11.93 6.22
N LEU A 110 -8.83 -11.21 5.19
CA LEU A 110 -8.43 -11.48 3.80
C LEU A 110 -6.94 -11.21 3.58
N PHE A 111 -6.41 -10.17 4.21
CA PHE A 111 -4.98 -9.86 4.22
C PHE A 111 -4.18 -11.04 4.77
N ALA A 112 -4.61 -11.65 5.88
CA ALA A 112 -3.96 -12.83 6.44
C ALA A 112 -3.96 -14.02 5.47
N ARG A 113 -5.05 -14.22 4.72
CA ARG A 113 -5.15 -15.34 3.77
C ARG A 113 -4.32 -15.15 2.51
N LEU A 114 -4.19 -13.91 2.06
CA LEU A 114 -3.60 -13.53 0.78
C LEU A 114 -2.18 -12.96 0.93
N TYR A 115 -1.62 -12.92 2.14
CA TYR A 115 -0.28 -12.40 2.34
C TYR A 115 0.77 -13.25 1.57
N PRO A 116 1.63 -12.67 0.70
CA PRO A 116 2.43 -13.45 -0.26
C PRO A 116 3.49 -14.40 0.33
N CYS A 117 3.76 -14.32 1.63
CA CYS A 117 4.58 -15.26 2.36
C CYS A 117 3.67 -16.25 3.11
N GLY A 118 3.50 -17.47 2.58
CA GLY A 118 2.58 -18.47 3.12
C GLY A 118 2.84 -18.81 4.59
N GLU A 119 4.10 -19.03 4.98
CA GLU A 119 4.41 -19.31 6.39
C GLU A 119 4.20 -18.09 7.31
N CYS A 120 4.37 -16.87 6.79
CA CYS A 120 4.06 -15.66 7.54
C CYS A 120 2.55 -15.48 7.71
N ALA A 121 1.78 -15.80 6.67
CA ALA A 121 0.32 -15.79 6.68
C ALA A 121 -0.23 -16.78 7.72
N GLU A 122 0.33 -17.99 7.80
CA GLU A 122 -0.04 -19.00 8.81
C GLU A 122 0.19 -18.48 10.23
N HIS A 123 1.37 -17.92 10.53
CA HIS A 123 1.63 -17.31 11.83
C HIS A 123 0.69 -16.14 12.12
N PHE A 124 0.42 -15.27 11.15
CA PHE A 124 -0.49 -14.15 11.34
C PHE A 124 -1.93 -14.63 11.61
N GLN A 125 -2.41 -15.68 10.94
CA GLN A 125 -3.70 -16.31 11.26
C GLN A 125 -3.74 -16.84 12.71
N GLN A 126 -2.65 -17.41 13.22
CA GLN A 126 -2.57 -17.84 14.62
C GLN A 126 -2.66 -16.64 15.59
N HIS A 127 -1.99 -15.53 15.28
CA HIS A 127 -2.12 -14.29 16.05
C HIS A 127 -3.56 -13.75 16.01
N LEU A 128 -4.24 -13.75 14.86
CA LEU A 128 -5.63 -13.31 14.75
C LEU A 128 -6.59 -14.14 15.60
N ASN A 129 -6.34 -15.43 15.75
CA ASN A 129 -7.16 -16.30 16.61
C ASN A 129 -7.00 -15.95 18.09
N LYS A 130 -5.81 -15.50 18.51
CA LYS A 130 -5.52 -15.12 19.90
C LYS A 130 -5.91 -13.67 20.20
N TYR A 131 -5.73 -12.79 19.23
CA TYR A 131 -5.86 -11.34 19.36
C TYR A 131 -6.72 -10.78 18.23
N PRO A 132 -8.05 -10.85 18.35
CA PRO A 132 -8.95 -10.44 17.27
C PRO A 132 -8.80 -8.95 16.93
N PRO A 133 -9.01 -8.56 15.65
CA PRO A 133 -8.89 -7.18 15.21
C PRO A 133 -9.78 -6.20 15.97
N GLN A 134 -9.20 -5.08 16.42
CA GLN A 134 -9.93 -3.99 17.05
C GLN A 134 -10.24 -2.91 16.02
N VAL A 135 -11.50 -2.80 15.61
CA VAL A 135 -11.93 -1.93 14.50
C VAL A 135 -12.90 -0.84 14.93
N SER A 136 -13.07 -0.60 16.23
CA SER A 136 -14.07 0.34 16.76
C SER A 136 -13.72 1.82 16.54
N SER A 137 -12.45 2.14 16.28
CA SER A 137 -11.97 3.50 15.98
C SER A 137 -10.57 3.45 15.36
N ARG A 138 -10.11 4.57 14.81
CA ARG A 138 -8.71 4.77 14.38
C ARG A 138 -7.72 4.41 15.47
N LYS A 139 -7.90 4.94 16.69
CA LYS A 139 -7.01 4.66 17.83
C LYS A 139 -6.98 3.17 18.18
N ALA A 140 -8.13 2.51 18.19
CA ALA A 140 -8.22 1.07 18.46
C ALA A 140 -7.50 0.25 17.37
N ALA A 141 -7.73 0.57 16.10
CA ALA A 141 -7.12 -0.12 14.97
C ALA A 141 -5.59 0.08 14.91
N ALA A 142 -5.11 1.32 15.08
CA ALA A 142 -3.68 1.63 15.07
C ALA A 142 -2.95 1.02 16.27
N GLY A 143 -3.54 1.10 17.47
CA GLY A 143 -2.98 0.48 18.67
C GLY A 143 -2.90 -1.04 18.54
N TRP A 144 -3.95 -1.68 18.03
CA TRP A 144 -3.94 -3.12 17.76
C TRP A 144 -2.90 -3.51 16.71
N ALA A 145 -2.77 -2.75 15.62
CA ALA A 145 -1.76 -3.02 14.59
C ALA A 145 -0.33 -2.92 15.15
N CYS A 146 -0.07 -1.97 16.05
CA CYS A 146 1.21 -1.85 16.74
C CYS A 146 1.50 -3.05 17.64
N PHE A 147 0.51 -3.42 18.46
CA PHE A 147 0.61 -4.59 19.34
C PHE A 147 0.95 -5.86 18.54
N ILE A 148 0.25 -6.12 17.44
CA ILE A 148 0.54 -7.30 16.61
C ILE A 148 1.89 -7.21 15.91
N HIS A 149 2.31 -6.02 15.48
CA HIS A 149 3.65 -5.84 14.93
C HIS A 149 4.72 -6.18 15.99
N ASN A 150 4.51 -5.81 17.26
CA ASN A 150 5.40 -6.19 18.36
C ASN A 150 5.38 -7.69 18.67
N GLU A 151 4.24 -8.39 18.53
CA GLU A 151 4.23 -9.86 18.63
C GLU A 151 5.13 -10.51 17.55
N VAL A 152 5.13 -9.95 16.33
CA VAL A 152 6.02 -10.39 15.25
C VAL A 152 7.47 -10.01 15.55
N ASN A 153 7.72 -8.81 16.10
CA ASN A 153 9.07 -8.41 16.52
C ASN A 153 9.62 -9.38 17.57
N ALA A 154 8.84 -9.73 18.60
CA ALA A 154 9.23 -10.69 19.62
C ALA A 154 9.53 -12.07 19.03
N MET A 155 8.70 -12.55 18.08
CA MET A 155 8.94 -13.82 17.36
C MET A 155 10.26 -13.79 16.56
N LEU A 156 10.65 -12.62 16.05
CA LEU A 156 11.86 -12.42 15.27
C LEU A 156 13.03 -11.89 16.12
N GLU A 157 12.90 -11.91 17.45
CA GLU A 157 13.91 -11.42 18.41
C GLU A 157 14.33 -9.95 18.16
N LYS A 158 13.38 -9.12 17.75
CA LYS A 158 13.58 -7.68 17.49
C LYS A 158 13.14 -6.84 18.69
N PRO A 159 13.69 -5.63 18.87
CA PRO A 159 13.24 -4.69 19.90
C PRO A 159 11.75 -4.36 19.79
N GLU A 160 11.13 -4.14 20.95
CA GLU A 160 9.75 -3.66 21.02
C GLU A 160 9.67 -2.19 20.59
N PHE A 161 8.64 -1.87 19.79
CA PHE A 161 8.33 -0.49 19.42
C PHE A 161 7.35 0.13 20.41
N ASP A 162 7.63 1.35 20.87
CA ASP A 162 6.72 2.11 21.74
C ASP A 162 5.50 2.62 20.97
N CYS A 163 4.35 1.97 21.18
CA CYS A 163 3.10 2.31 20.52
C CYS A 163 2.55 3.71 20.87
N THR A 164 3.08 4.41 21.88
CA THR A 164 2.69 5.80 22.15
C THR A 164 3.22 6.77 21.09
N ASN A 165 4.25 6.37 20.34
CA ASN A 165 4.90 7.18 19.31
C ASN A 165 4.34 6.96 17.90
N LEU A 166 3.21 6.25 17.76
CA LEU A 166 2.63 5.89 16.45
C LEU A 166 2.29 7.10 15.57
N GLY A 167 1.74 8.18 16.17
CA GLY A 167 1.29 9.35 15.42
C GLY A 167 2.43 10.13 14.76
N ALA A 168 3.60 10.20 15.41
CA ALA A 168 4.77 10.86 14.84
C ALA A 168 5.51 9.95 13.84
N PHE A 169 5.52 8.63 14.09
CA PHE A 169 6.22 7.67 13.26
C PHE A 169 5.48 7.36 11.95
N TYR A 170 4.18 7.13 12.04
CA TYR A 170 3.29 6.90 10.91
C TYR A 170 2.49 8.16 10.62
N ASP A 171 3.20 9.27 10.38
CA ASP A 171 2.58 10.45 9.80
C ASP A 171 1.85 10.03 8.52
N CYS A 172 0.54 10.26 8.52
CA CYS A 172 -0.34 9.84 7.46
C CYS A 172 -0.25 10.73 6.22
N GLY A 173 0.59 11.77 6.25
CA GLY A 173 0.75 12.73 5.15
C GLY A 173 -0.53 13.50 4.87
N CYS A 174 -1.38 13.61 5.89
CA CYS A 174 -2.69 14.22 5.79
C CYS A 174 -2.53 15.74 5.75
N ALA A 175 -3.16 16.40 4.78
CA ALA A 175 -3.26 17.86 4.80
C ALA A 175 -3.93 18.29 6.11
N GLU A 176 -3.37 19.31 6.78
CA GLU A 176 -4.06 19.91 7.92
C GLU A 176 -5.31 20.61 7.40
N ASP A 177 -6.48 20.20 7.92
CA ASP A 177 -7.73 20.83 7.57
C ASP A 177 -7.76 22.25 8.15
N GLU A 178 -7.76 23.29 7.31
CA GLU A 178 -7.82 24.71 7.73
C GLU A 178 -9.09 25.08 8.52
N ASN A 179 -10.01 24.14 8.76
CA ASN A 179 -11.27 24.33 9.47
C ASN A 179 -11.54 23.31 10.60
N ALA A 180 -10.53 22.62 11.12
CA ALA A 180 -10.71 21.80 12.32
C ALA A 180 -10.89 22.72 13.55
N GLU A 181 -12.14 23.06 13.87
CA GLU A 181 -12.50 23.74 15.11
C GLU A 181 -11.94 23.00 16.33
N LYS A 182 -11.34 23.79 17.23
CA LYS A 182 -10.71 23.39 18.47
C LYS A 182 -11.67 22.59 19.38
N GLY A 183 -11.54 21.27 19.39
CA GLY A 183 -11.96 20.41 20.49
C GLY A 183 -10.73 20.06 21.33
N GLY A 184 -10.49 20.81 22.40
CA GLY A 184 -9.33 20.61 23.27
C GLY A 184 -9.45 19.37 24.15
N GLU A 185 -8.34 18.68 24.34
CA GLU A 185 -7.98 18.16 25.66
C GLU A 185 -6.45 18.16 25.80
N GLU A 186 -6.00 18.78 26.89
CA GLU A 186 -4.62 19.12 27.22
C GLU A 186 -3.75 17.88 27.48
N SER A 187 -2.54 17.87 26.92
CA SER A 187 -1.39 17.27 27.61
C SER A 187 -0.28 18.31 27.68
N LYS A 188 -0.02 18.76 28.91
CA LYS A 188 1.05 19.69 29.29
C LYS A 188 2.40 19.19 28.75
N SER A 189 2.96 19.87 27.76
CA SER A 189 4.40 19.87 27.52
C SER A 189 5.07 20.87 28.47
N LYS A 190 6.05 20.39 29.24
CA LYS A 190 7.01 21.25 29.93
C LYS A 190 8.04 21.75 28.92
N GLU A 191 8.34 23.03 29.05
CA GLU A 191 9.25 23.86 28.26
C GLU A 191 10.66 23.30 28.09
N GLY A 192 11.28 23.65 26.96
CA GLY A 192 12.74 23.78 26.88
C GLY A 192 13.30 23.99 25.47
N HIS A 193 13.68 25.23 25.16
CA HIS A 193 14.59 25.73 24.10
C HIS A 193 14.06 25.74 22.65
N SER A 194 13.53 26.86 22.15
CA SER A 194 14.18 28.14 21.76
C SER A 194 15.01 28.08 20.46
N ALA A 195 14.29 28.38 19.38
CA ALA A 195 14.62 29.30 18.28
C ALA A 195 15.99 29.24 17.60
N THR A 196 15.99 29.11 16.26
CA THR A 196 16.41 30.23 15.40
C THR A 196 15.91 30.10 13.96
N SER A 197 15.82 31.26 13.30
CA SER A 197 15.04 31.57 12.10
C SER A 197 15.71 31.25 10.76
N ARG A 198 14.87 31.02 9.75
CA ARG A 198 14.96 31.45 8.34
C ARG A 198 16.35 31.61 7.71
N GLY A 199 16.63 30.76 6.73
CA GLY A 199 17.49 31.08 5.59
C GLY A 199 16.85 30.56 4.30
N ASP A 200 16.53 31.47 3.38
CA ASP A 200 16.17 31.17 2.00
C ASP A 200 17.30 30.38 1.33
N GLY A 201 16.99 29.18 0.85
CA GLY A 201 17.93 28.30 0.17
C GLY A 201 17.18 27.31 -0.71
N LYS A 202 17.17 27.57 -2.01
CA LYS A 202 16.65 26.67 -3.03
C LYS A 202 17.43 25.35 -3.00
N GLN A 203 16.79 24.27 -2.56
CA GLN A 203 17.35 22.92 -2.58
C GLN A 203 16.64 22.04 -3.60
N ASP A 204 17.45 21.29 -4.35
CA ASP A 204 17.06 20.46 -5.49
C ASP A 204 16.10 19.32 -5.12
N PRO A 205 15.21 18.88 -6.03
CA PRO A 205 14.16 17.89 -5.72
C PRO A 205 14.66 16.45 -5.51
N ALA A 206 15.96 16.22 -5.58
CA ALA A 206 16.56 14.88 -5.56
C ALA A 206 16.86 14.34 -4.14
N ASP A 207 16.72 15.17 -3.10
CA ASP A 207 17.13 14.84 -1.72
C ASP A 207 15.95 14.62 -0.75
N LEU A 208 14.71 14.70 -1.24
CA LEU A 208 13.50 14.52 -0.41
C LEU A 208 13.06 13.05 -0.26
N HIS A 209 13.77 12.12 -0.91
CA HIS A 209 13.42 10.70 -0.89
C HIS A 209 14.15 9.88 0.18
N ASP A 210 15.13 10.45 0.90
CA ASP A 210 16.01 9.68 1.80
C ASP A 210 15.71 9.86 3.30
N HIS A 211 14.72 10.68 3.68
CA HIS A 211 14.47 11.02 5.10
C HIS A 211 13.08 10.69 5.65
N LEU A 212 12.23 9.93 4.93
CA LEU A 212 10.92 9.49 5.43
C LEU A 212 10.79 7.97 5.65
N ALA A 213 11.86 7.22 5.38
CA ALA A 213 12.01 5.86 5.87
C ALA A 213 12.87 5.90 7.14
N VAL A 214 12.30 6.35 8.25
CA VAL A 214 12.84 5.90 9.54
C VAL A 214 12.59 4.40 9.56
N GLU A 215 13.68 3.65 9.55
CA GLU A 215 13.69 2.19 9.61
C GLU A 215 13.09 1.75 10.96
N ILE A 216 11.93 1.05 10.95
CA ILE A 216 11.63 0.01 11.99
C ILE A 216 12.46 -1.24 11.66
N SER A 217 13.71 -1.04 11.29
CA SER A 217 14.64 -2.08 10.86
C SER A 217 16.07 -1.55 10.84
N LYS A 218 16.46 -0.80 11.87
CA LYS A 218 17.86 -0.48 12.07
C LYS A 218 18.42 -1.30 13.21
N GLU A 219 18.75 -2.55 12.88
CA GLU A 219 19.81 -3.29 13.56
C GLU A 219 20.58 -4.03 12.47
N GLU A 220 21.91 -3.99 12.62
CA GLU A 220 22.99 -4.31 11.66
C GLU A 220 22.86 -5.64 10.89
#